data_AF-A0A9P5TQC4-F1
#
_entry.id   AF-A0A9P5TQC4-F1
#
_cell.length_a   1.000
_cell.length_b   1.000
_cell.length_c   1.000
_cell.angle_alpha   90.00
_cell.angle_beta   90.00
_cell.angle_gamma   90.00
#
_symmetry.space_group_name_H-M   'P 1'
#
loop_
_entity.id
_entity.type
_entity.pdbx_description
1 polymer ?
#
loop_
_entity_poly.entity_id
_entity_poly.type
_entity_poly.pdbx_seq_one_letter_code
_entity_poly.pdbx_strand_id
1 'polypeptide(L)'
;MLAQSLSPTPRNPVSLLDLVDISTHALRLAEDNAKICAIQSQKNEKKPQNTFSVHQANFLAQDFSKFASRINPSFDIITSNPPYIPFDELLKLSPSVLDFEDPKALFGGPSGLEFYHAIAQLVSNEGILTPNATVALEVGHDQASSVENIMRATGRFRLTEIWLDPWGKQRTVIARA
;
A
#
# COMPACT_ATOMS: atom_id res chain seq x y z
N MET A 1 2.65 1.24 0.20
CA MET A 1 3.80 0.60 0.88
C MET A 1 3.91 -0.86 0.43
N LEU A 2 4.94 -1.23 -0.33
CA LEU A 2 5.15 -2.62 -0.76
C LEU A 2 6.17 -3.28 0.19
N ALA A 3 5.91 -4.46 0.73
CA ALA A 3 6.75 -5.11 1.75
C ALA A 3 7.05 -6.58 1.40
N GLN A 4 8.28 -7.03 1.66
CA GLN A 4 8.71 -8.40 1.35
C GLN A 4 9.31 -9.08 2.60
N SER A 5 9.03 -10.37 2.77
CA SER A 5 9.66 -11.25 3.74
C SER A 5 10.46 -12.33 3.00
N LEU A 6 11.77 -12.44 3.25
CA LEU A 6 12.63 -13.40 2.54
C LEU A 6 12.39 -14.90 2.89
N SER A 7 11.21 -15.29 3.40
CA SER A 7 10.83 -16.71 3.54
C SER A 7 9.33 -16.92 3.88
N PRO A 8 8.72 -18.06 3.52
CA PRO A 8 7.28 -18.32 3.70
C PRO A 8 6.91 -18.82 5.12
N THR A 9 7.54 -18.32 6.18
CA THR A 9 7.21 -18.75 7.56
C THR A 9 6.80 -17.59 8.48
N PRO A 10 5.79 -17.79 9.36
CA PRO A 10 5.21 -16.74 10.21
C PRO A 10 6.12 -16.18 11.32
N ARG A 11 7.44 -16.45 11.26
CA ARG A 11 8.42 -16.02 12.27
C ARG A 11 9.58 -15.20 11.72
N ASN A 12 9.65 -14.93 10.42
CA ASN A 12 10.74 -14.16 9.87
C ASN A 12 10.35 -12.67 9.72
N PRO A 13 11.18 -11.74 10.25
CA PRO A 13 10.94 -10.31 10.17
C PRO A 13 10.94 -9.84 8.70
N VAL A 14 10.19 -8.76 8.42
CA VAL A 14 10.21 -8.08 7.12
C VAL A 14 11.63 -7.59 6.86
N SER A 15 12.34 -8.29 5.97
CA SER A 15 13.76 -8.05 5.70
C SER A 15 13.98 -6.97 4.64
N LEU A 16 12.98 -6.70 3.79
CA LEU A 16 13.04 -5.69 2.74
C LEU A 16 11.70 -4.97 2.60
N LEU A 17 11.75 -3.64 2.59
CA LEU A 17 10.60 -2.76 2.41
C LEU A 17 10.81 -1.84 1.21
N ASP A 18 9.89 -1.87 0.25
CA ASP A 18 9.87 -1.00 -0.92
C ASP A 18 8.75 0.05 -0.78
N LEU A 19 9.14 1.28 -0.44
CA LEU A 19 8.23 2.39 -0.28
C LEU A 19 8.09 3.15 -1.59
N VAL A 20 6.86 3.43 -1.98
CA VAL A 20 6.54 4.15 -3.21
C VAL A 20 5.62 5.30 -2.87
N ASP A 21 5.97 6.49 -3.35
CA ASP A 21 5.15 7.70 -3.23
C ASP A 21 5.46 8.65 -4.40
N ILE A 22 4.49 9.48 -4.77
CA ILE A 22 4.69 10.53 -5.78
C ILE A 22 5.42 11.75 -5.19
N SER A 23 5.27 11.97 -3.88
CA SER A 23 5.78 13.11 -3.16
C SER A 23 7.21 12.87 -2.67
N THR A 24 8.16 13.66 -3.18
CA THR A 24 9.55 13.65 -2.68
C THR A 24 9.65 14.04 -1.21
N HIS A 25 8.68 14.82 -0.69
CA HIS A 25 8.66 15.17 0.72
C HIS A 25 8.26 13.97 1.59
N ALA A 26 7.24 13.21 1.19
CA ALA A 26 6.83 11.99 1.88
C ALA A 26 7.97 10.94 1.90
N LEU A 27 8.67 10.78 0.78
CA LEU A 27 9.82 9.86 0.71
C LEU A 27 10.97 10.28 1.65
N ARG A 28 11.32 11.58 1.68
CA ARG A 28 12.33 12.08 2.61
C ARG A 28 11.93 11.87 4.07
N LEU A 29 10.66 12.15 4.40
CA LEU A 29 10.13 11.92 5.74
C LEU A 29 10.19 10.43 6.12
N ALA A 30 9.88 9.53 5.18
CA ALA A 30 9.99 8.10 5.40
C ALA A 30 11.45 7.66 5.64
N GLU A 31 12.41 8.22 4.90
CA GLU A 31 13.84 7.99 5.16
C GLU A 31 14.28 8.50 6.53
N ASP A 32 13.82 9.69 6.95
CA ASP A 32 14.16 10.26 8.25
C ASP A 32 13.53 9.44 9.39
N ASN A 33 12.28 9.00 9.25
CA ASN A 33 11.63 8.08 10.18
C ASN A 33 12.38 6.75 10.28
N ALA A 34 12.82 6.18 9.16
CA ALA A 34 13.59 4.96 9.16
C ALA A 34 14.92 5.12 9.91
N LYS A 35 15.62 6.25 9.74
CA LYS A 35 16.84 6.56 10.51
C LYS A 35 16.56 6.64 12.02
N ILE A 36 15.47 7.30 12.42
CA ILE A 36 15.06 7.40 13.83
C ILE A 36 14.78 6.01 14.42
N CYS A 37 14.16 5.13 13.64
CA CYS A 37 13.89 3.74 14.02
C CYS A 37 15.09 2.80 13.89
N ALA A 38 16.29 3.31 13.54
CA ALA A 38 17.49 2.52 13.29
C ALA A 38 17.32 1.42 12.21
N ILE A 39 16.44 1.65 11.23
CA ILE A 39 16.28 0.81 10.05
C ILE A 39 17.27 1.31 8.99
N GLN A 40 18.17 0.44 8.54
CA GLN A 40 19.23 0.81 7.60
C GLN A 40 18.70 0.87 6.16
N SER A 41 19.11 1.88 5.39
CA SER A 41 18.92 1.87 3.93
C SER A 41 19.92 0.89 3.31
N GLN A 42 19.54 0.20 2.24
CA GLN A 42 20.39 -0.82 1.61
C GLN A 42 21.77 -0.27 1.21
N LYS A 43 22.81 -0.56 2.01
CA LYS A 43 24.22 -0.47 1.62
C LYS A 43 25.04 -1.57 2.32
N ASN A 44 25.19 -2.72 1.64
CA ASN A 44 26.30 -3.68 1.81
C ASN A 44 26.64 -4.16 3.24
N GLU A 45 25.81 -4.99 3.89
CA GLU A 45 26.26 -5.70 5.11
C GLU A 45 25.88 -7.19 5.20
N LYS A 46 26.77 -7.97 5.83
CA LYS A 46 26.79 -9.45 5.96
C LYS A 46 25.82 -10.03 7.00
N LYS A 47 24.80 -9.29 7.46
CA LYS A 47 23.80 -9.78 8.43
C LYS A 47 22.37 -9.48 7.95
N PRO A 48 21.40 -10.36 8.22
CA PRO A 48 19.99 -10.07 7.94
C PRO A 48 19.56 -8.91 8.84
N GLN A 49 19.42 -7.73 8.25
CA GLN A 49 18.83 -6.55 8.89
C GLN A 49 17.61 -6.14 8.05
N ASN A 50 16.61 -5.54 8.70
CA ASN A 50 15.48 -4.96 8.00
C ASN A 50 16.02 -3.79 7.16
N THR A 51 15.88 -3.92 5.84
CA THR A 51 16.29 -2.88 4.90
C THR A 51 15.06 -2.21 4.29
N PHE A 52 15.21 -0.95 3.91
CA PHE A 52 14.19 -0.25 3.16
C PHE A 52 14.79 0.50 1.97
N SER A 53 13.98 0.67 0.94
CA SER A 53 14.24 1.44 -0.27
C SER A 53 13.04 2.34 -0.54
N VAL A 54 13.29 3.58 -0.92
CA VAL A 54 12.26 4.54 -1.32
C VAL A 54 12.33 4.78 -2.82
N HIS A 55 11.17 4.86 -3.45
CA HIS A 55 11.07 5.01 -4.90
C HIS A 55 10.01 6.06 -5.24
N GLN A 56 10.40 7.08 -5.99
CA GLN A 56 9.45 8.08 -6.46
C GLN A 56 8.72 7.59 -7.71
N ALA A 57 7.41 7.36 -7.60
CA ALA A 57 6.58 6.98 -8.73
C ALA A 57 5.10 7.33 -8.52
N ASN A 58 4.39 7.49 -9.63
CA ASN A 58 2.94 7.59 -9.61
C ASN A 58 2.32 6.18 -9.67
N PHE A 59 1.64 5.78 -8.59
CA PHE A 59 1.00 4.46 -8.50
C PHE A 59 -0.12 4.27 -9.54
N LEU A 60 -0.79 5.35 -9.95
CA LEU A 60 -1.85 5.32 -10.96
C LEU A 60 -1.32 5.35 -12.40
N ALA A 61 0.01 5.35 -12.59
CA ALA A 61 0.59 5.28 -13.93
C ALA A 61 0.30 3.91 -14.57
N GLN A 62 -0.03 3.89 -15.86
CA GLN A 62 -0.38 2.65 -16.58
C GLN A 62 0.76 1.62 -16.60
N ASP A 63 2.01 2.08 -16.52
CA ASP A 63 3.21 1.24 -16.51
C ASP A 63 3.73 0.94 -15.11
N PHE A 64 2.95 1.23 -14.06
CA PHE A 64 3.36 1.00 -12.67
C PHE A 64 3.72 -0.47 -12.39
N SER A 65 3.01 -1.43 -12.98
CA SER A 65 3.35 -2.86 -12.83
C SER A 65 4.76 -3.19 -13.34
N LYS A 66 5.17 -2.61 -14.47
CA LYS A 66 6.54 -2.76 -15.01
C LYS A 66 7.58 -2.09 -14.13
N PHE A 67 7.21 -1.00 -13.46
CA PHE A 67 8.06 -0.36 -12.46
C PHE A 67 8.20 -1.24 -11.21
N ALA A 68 7.09 -1.74 -10.67
CA ALA A 68 7.08 -2.62 -9.50
C ALA A 68 7.93 -3.87 -9.73
N SER A 69 7.79 -4.55 -10.87
CA SER A 69 8.60 -5.74 -11.21
C SER A 69 10.11 -5.45 -11.37
N ARG A 70 10.49 -4.19 -11.66
CA ARG A 70 11.91 -3.78 -11.70
C ARG A 70 12.50 -3.54 -10.32
N ILE A 71 11.66 -3.11 -9.37
CA ILE A 71 12.06 -2.95 -7.97
C ILE A 71 12.18 -4.31 -7.31
N ASN A 72 11.15 -5.15 -7.45
CA ASN A 72 11.11 -6.47 -6.85
C ASN A 72 10.24 -7.42 -7.70
N PRO A 73 10.70 -8.64 -8.01
CA PRO A 73 9.92 -9.58 -8.80
C PRO A 73 8.61 -10.02 -8.13
N SER A 74 8.57 -10.12 -6.80
CA SER A 74 7.40 -10.63 -6.06
C SER A 74 7.33 -10.12 -4.63
N PHE A 75 6.12 -9.90 -4.10
CA PHE A 75 5.88 -9.40 -2.75
C PHE A 75 5.11 -10.39 -1.88
N ASP A 76 5.51 -10.53 -0.62
CA ASP A 76 4.78 -11.29 0.40
C ASP A 76 3.70 -10.44 1.07
N ILE A 77 3.90 -9.13 1.14
CA ILE A 77 2.95 -8.20 1.76
C ILE A 77 2.80 -6.96 0.88
N ILE A 78 1.58 -6.61 0.53
CA ILE A 78 1.28 -5.31 -0.06
C ILE A 78 0.35 -4.59 0.90
N THR A 79 0.74 -3.39 1.33
CA THR A 79 -0.08 -2.57 2.21
C THR A 79 -0.20 -1.14 1.74
N SER A 80 -1.37 -0.56 1.89
CA SER A 80 -1.56 0.82 1.49
C SER A 80 -2.63 1.47 2.34
N ASN A 81 -2.35 2.70 2.73
CA ASN A 81 -3.36 3.67 3.09
C ASN A 81 -3.44 4.69 1.94
N PRO A 82 -4.12 4.33 0.82
CA PRO A 82 -4.21 5.21 -0.32
C PRO A 82 -5.16 6.38 -0.03
N PRO A 83 -5.05 7.49 -0.78
CA PRO A 83 -6.10 8.49 -0.83
C PRO A 83 -7.43 7.83 -1.23
N TYR A 84 -8.50 8.13 -0.49
CA TYR A 84 -9.80 7.47 -0.67
C TYR A 84 -10.99 8.42 -0.71
N ILE A 85 -10.77 9.74 -0.58
CA ILE A 85 -11.85 10.73 -0.56
C ILE A 85 -12.28 11.05 -2.00
N PRO A 86 -13.58 10.85 -2.36
CA PRO A 86 -14.10 11.23 -3.67
C PRO A 86 -14.03 12.74 -3.92
N PHE A 87 -14.00 13.14 -5.20
CA PHE A 87 -13.90 14.56 -5.58
C PHE A 87 -14.99 15.44 -4.93
N ASP A 88 -16.25 14.97 -4.97
CA ASP A 88 -17.41 15.74 -4.48
C ASP A 88 -17.42 15.90 -2.95
N GLU A 89 -16.71 15.02 -2.23
CA GLU A 89 -16.53 15.09 -0.78
C GLU A 89 -15.33 15.95 -0.41
N LEU A 90 -14.26 15.91 -1.21
CA LEU A 90 -13.09 16.76 -1.03
C LEU A 90 -13.48 18.25 -0.95
N LEU A 91 -14.44 18.68 -1.78
CA LEU A 91 -14.97 20.04 -1.79
C LEU A 91 -15.78 20.42 -0.54
N LYS A 92 -16.20 19.43 0.26
CA LYS A 92 -17.00 19.61 1.47
C LYS A 92 -16.16 19.47 2.74
N LEU A 93 -14.86 19.23 2.61
CA LEU A 93 -13.97 19.12 3.76
C LEU A 93 -13.89 20.45 4.50
N SER A 94 -13.77 20.36 5.83
CA SER A 94 -13.61 21.54 6.67
C SER A 94 -12.34 22.31 6.28
N PRO A 95 -12.32 23.65 6.41
CA PRO A 95 -11.13 24.46 6.13
C PRO A 95 -9.88 23.93 6.84
N SER A 96 -10.00 23.47 8.10
CA SER A 96 -8.87 22.89 8.86
C SER A 96 -8.29 21.60 8.28
N VAL A 97 -8.98 20.90 7.39
CA VAL A 97 -8.40 19.74 6.69
C VAL A 97 -7.74 20.23 5.41
N LEU A 98 -8.41 21.11 4.66
CA LEU A 98 -7.87 21.69 3.41
C LEU A 98 -6.62 22.56 3.64
N ASP A 99 -6.52 23.22 4.79
CA ASP A 99 -5.44 24.14 5.13
C ASP A 99 -4.19 23.42 5.67
N PHE A 100 -4.31 22.17 6.14
CA PHE A 100 -3.25 21.46 6.87
C PHE A 100 -2.83 20.13 6.25
N GLU A 101 -3.65 19.51 5.41
CA GLU A 101 -3.35 18.24 4.73
C GLU A 101 -3.01 18.48 3.25
N ASP A 102 -2.09 17.69 2.67
CA ASP A 102 -1.81 17.77 1.23
C ASP A 102 -3.02 17.21 0.45
N PRO A 103 -3.69 17.99 -0.42
CA PRO A 103 -4.84 17.52 -1.18
C PRO A 103 -4.56 16.25 -2.01
N LYS A 104 -3.30 16.04 -2.43
CA LYS A 104 -2.90 14.82 -3.16
C LYS A 104 -2.91 13.57 -2.28
N ALA A 105 -2.74 13.72 -0.97
CA ALA A 105 -2.84 12.62 -0.01
C ALA A 105 -4.29 12.29 0.34
N LEU A 106 -5.23 13.20 0.06
CA LEU A 106 -6.65 13.03 0.37
C LEU A 106 -7.45 12.54 -0.85
N PHE A 107 -7.17 13.09 -2.03
CA PHE A 107 -7.97 12.86 -3.22
C PHE A 107 -7.81 11.45 -3.78
N GLY A 108 -8.84 10.61 -3.59
CA GLY A 108 -8.87 9.23 -4.05
C GLY A 108 -9.28 9.03 -5.51
N GLY A 109 -9.64 10.11 -6.22
CA GLY A 109 -10.20 10.07 -7.57
C GLY A 109 -11.70 10.40 -7.61
N PRO A 110 -12.36 10.32 -8.78
CA PRO A 110 -13.79 10.59 -8.90
C PRO A 110 -14.66 9.77 -7.95
N SER A 111 -14.36 8.47 -7.78
CA SER A 111 -15.12 7.57 -6.91
C SER A 111 -14.47 7.33 -5.55
N GLY A 112 -13.19 7.71 -5.38
CA GLY A 112 -12.40 7.34 -4.21
C GLY A 112 -11.91 5.90 -4.24
N LEU A 113 -12.14 5.17 -5.35
CA LEU A 113 -11.77 3.75 -5.50
C LEU A 113 -10.64 3.50 -6.50
N GLU A 114 -10.14 4.54 -7.15
CA GLU A 114 -9.19 4.45 -8.26
C GLU A 114 -7.88 3.77 -7.85
N PHE A 115 -7.37 4.06 -6.66
CA PHE A 115 -6.19 3.38 -6.12
C PHE A 115 -6.44 1.89 -5.87
N TYR A 116 -7.61 1.50 -5.37
CA TYR A 116 -7.92 0.08 -5.15
C TYR A 116 -8.02 -0.69 -6.47
N HIS A 117 -8.56 -0.08 -7.52
CA HIS A 117 -8.54 -0.66 -8.86
C HIS A 117 -7.12 -0.81 -9.41
N ALA A 118 -6.25 0.19 -9.22
CA ALA A 118 -4.85 0.09 -9.61
C ALA A 118 -4.10 -1.00 -8.82
N ILE A 119 -4.38 -1.15 -7.53
CA ILE A 119 -3.82 -2.22 -6.70
C ILE A 119 -4.31 -3.58 -7.20
N ALA A 120 -5.60 -3.74 -7.47
CA ALA A 120 -6.17 -4.96 -8.03
C ALA A 120 -5.53 -5.33 -9.38
N GLN A 121 -5.28 -4.34 -10.24
CA GLN A 121 -4.56 -4.55 -11.49
C GLN A 121 -3.10 -4.98 -11.25
N LEU A 122 -2.40 -4.34 -10.31
CA LEU A 122 -1.03 -4.71 -9.94
C LEU A 122 -0.97 -6.16 -9.49
N VAL A 123 -1.80 -6.56 -8.52
CA VAL A 123 -1.77 -7.90 -7.90
C VAL A 123 -2.29 -9.01 -8.81
N SER A 124 -3.02 -8.65 -9.87
CA SER A 124 -3.46 -9.58 -10.91
C SER A 124 -2.34 -9.99 -11.87
N ASN A 125 -1.22 -9.26 -11.90
CA ASN A 125 -0.07 -9.65 -12.72
C ASN A 125 0.56 -10.95 -12.19
N GLU A 126 0.88 -11.86 -13.09
CA GLU A 126 1.54 -13.13 -12.73
C GLU A 126 2.92 -12.86 -12.10
N GLY A 127 3.26 -13.60 -11.05
CA GLY A 127 4.53 -13.48 -10.34
C GLY A 127 4.63 -12.34 -9.32
N ILE A 128 3.74 -11.33 -9.36
CA ILE A 128 3.83 -10.17 -8.45
C ILE A 128 3.60 -10.52 -6.98
N LEU A 129 2.82 -11.56 -6.71
CA LEU A 129 2.55 -12.07 -5.37
C LEU A 129 3.28 -13.39 -5.17
N THR A 130 3.93 -13.55 -4.03
CA THR A 130 4.40 -14.87 -3.59
C THR A 130 3.21 -15.75 -3.17
N PRO A 131 3.38 -17.09 -3.11
CA PRO A 131 2.37 -17.95 -2.50
C PRO A 131 2.13 -17.54 -1.05
N ASN A 132 0.87 -17.40 -0.64
CA ASN A 132 0.45 -16.91 0.68
C ASN A 132 0.69 -15.41 0.93
N ALA A 133 0.95 -14.63 -0.11
CA ALA A 133 1.05 -13.18 0.03
C ALA A 133 -0.22 -12.59 0.65
N THR A 134 -0.06 -11.53 1.44
CA THR A 134 -1.16 -10.80 2.07
C THR A 134 -1.23 -9.39 1.50
N VAL A 135 -2.43 -8.97 1.10
CA VAL A 135 -2.72 -7.58 0.75
C VAL A 135 -3.60 -6.99 1.84
N ALA A 136 -3.17 -5.88 2.44
CA ALA A 136 -3.87 -5.22 3.53
C ALA A 136 -4.09 -3.73 3.20
N LEU A 137 -5.32 -3.33 2.95
CA LEU A 137 -5.65 -2.00 2.44
C LEU A 137 -6.50 -1.24 3.43
N GLU A 138 -6.04 -0.07 3.85
CA GLU A 138 -6.89 0.85 4.60
C GLU A 138 -7.98 1.42 3.68
N VAL A 139 -9.18 1.59 4.23
CA VAL A 139 -10.36 2.05 3.50
C VAL A 139 -11.07 3.20 4.21
N GLY A 140 -11.68 4.07 3.40
CA GLY A 140 -12.58 5.11 3.88
C GLY A 140 -13.88 4.54 4.44
N HIS A 141 -14.71 5.44 4.99
CA HIS A 141 -16.04 5.08 5.47
C HIS A 141 -16.88 4.49 4.31
N ASP A 142 -17.61 3.41 4.59
CA ASP A 142 -18.51 2.71 3.66
C ASP A 142 -17.87 2.14 2.38
N GLN A 143 -16.54 2.13 2.26
CA GLN A 143 -15.84 1.59 1.09
C GLN A 143 -15.43 0.12 1.22
N ALA A 144 -15.42 -0.43 2.44
CA ALA A 144 -14.84 -1.75 2.71
C ALA A 144 -15.44 -2.88 1.85
N SER A 145 -16.77 -2.89 1.68
CA SER A 145 -17.44 -3.90 0.84
C SER A 145 -17.08 -3.77 -0.63
N SER A 146 -16.99 -2.54 -1.15
CA SER A 146 -16.58 -2.27 -2.54
C SER A 146 -15.13 -2.71 -2.79
N VAL A 147 -14.24 -2.37 -1.86
CA VAL A 147 -12.81 -2.75 -1.95
C VAL A 147 -12.63 -4.27 -1.81
N GLU A 148 -13.36 -4.92 -0.91
CA GLU A 148 -13.37 -6.38 -0.81
C GLU A 148 -13.78 -7.02 -2.14
N ASN A 149 -14.87 -6.54 -2.76
CA ASN A 149 -15.33 -7.05 -4.04
C ASN A 149 -14.31 -6.85 -5.17
N ILE A 150 -13.66 -5.68 -5.22
CA ILE A 150 -12.56 -5.39 -6.16
C ILE A 150 -11.43 -6.42 -6.00
N MET A 151 -11.03 -6.70 -4.75
CA MET A 151 -9.97 -7.68 -4.48
C MET A 151 -10.40 -9.10 -4.84
N ARG A 152 -11.62 -9.52 -4.50
CA ARG A 152 -12.16 -10.85 -4.86
C ARG A 152 -12.24 -11.04 -6.38
N ALA A 153 -12.61 -10.01 -7.13
CA ALA A 153 -12.75 -10.07 -8.58
C ALA A 153 -11.43 -10.37 -9.32
N THR A 154 -10.28 -10.17 -8.67
CA THR A 154 -8.97 -10.56 -9.24
C THR A 154 -8.81 -12.07 -9.42
N GLY A 155 -9.55 -12.89 -8.65
CA GLY A 155 -9.38 -14.34 -8.62
C GLY A 155 -8.04 -14.82 -8.05
N ARG A 156 -7.23 -13.91 -7.49
CA ARG A 156 -5.89 -14.22 -6.96
C ARG A 156 -5.89 -14.62 -5.49
N PHE A 157 -6.99 -14.37 -4.78
CA PHE A 157 -7.07 -14.52 -3.32
C PHE A 157 -8.06 -15.62 -2.92
N ARG A 158 -7.61 -16.53 -2.04
CA ARG A 158 -8.46 -17.59 -1.46
C ARG A 158 -9.38 -17.11 -0.35
N LEU A 159 -9.03 -15.98 0.29
CA LEU A 159 -9.75 -15.43 1.43
C LEU A 159 -9.67 -13.90 1.40
N THR A 160 -10.81 -13.26 1.66
CA THR A 160 -10.91 -11.85 1.99
C THR A 160 -11.61 -11.64 3.33
N GLU A 161 -11.22 -10.61 4.05
CA GLU A 161 -11.80 -10.24 5.34
C GLU A 161 -11.90 -8.71 5.46
N ILE A 162 -12.90 -8.23 6.19
CA ILE A 162 -13.00 -6.83 6.60
C ILE A 162 -12.71 -6.75 8.09
N TRP A 163 -11.67 -5.99 8.44
CA TRP A 163 -11.26 -5.76 9.82
C TRP A 163 -11.76 -4.41 10.32
N LEU A 164 -12.15 -4.41 11.59
CA LEU A 164 -12.61 -3.23 12.30
C LEU A 164 -11.44 -2.53 13.00
N ASP A 165 -11.50 -1.21 13.10
CA ASP A 165 -10.66 -0.44 13.99
C ASP A 165 -11.11 -0.61 15.48
N PRO A 166 -10.34 -0.10 16.46
CA PRO A 166 -10.71 -0.18 17.87
C PRO A 166 -12.05 0.47 18.25
N TRP A 167 -12.65 1.27 17.36
CA TRP A 167 -13.95 1.93 17.55
C TRP A 167 -15.07 1.22 16.78
N GLY A 168 -14.80 0.03 16.21
CA GLY A 168 -15.79 -0.77 15.51
C GLY A 168 -16.09 -0.31 14.09
N LYS A 169 -15.28 0.58 13.50
CA LYS A 169 -15.46 1.00 12.10
C LYS A 169 -14.70 0.07 11.17
N GLN A 170 -15.31 -0.29 10.06
CA GLN A 170 -14.62 -1.01 8.99
C GLN A 170 -13.49 -0.14 8.45
N ARG A 171 -12.24 -0.62 8.56
CA ARG A 171 -11.06 0.20 8.27
C ARG A 171 -10.03 -0.51 7.42
N THR A 172 -10.03 -1.84 7.38
CA THR A 172 -9.03 -2.57 6.61
C THR A 172 -9.65 -3.74 5.86
N VAL A 173 -9.35 -3.86 4.57
CA VAL A 173 -9.62 -5.06 3.79
C VAL A 173 -8.34 -5.89 3.72
N ILE A 174 -8.42 -7.15 4.15
CA ILE A 174 -7.33 -8.12 4.05
C ILE A 174 -7.67 -9.13 2.96
N ALA A 175 -6.73 -9.42 2.06
CA ALA A 175 -6.83 -10.46 1.05
C ALA A 175 -5.59 -11.37 1.09
N ARG A 176 -5.77 -12.69 1.06
CA ARG A 176 -4.67 -13.68 1.13
C ARG A 176 -4.63 -14.56 -0.12
N ALA A 177 -3.48 -14.59 -0.79
CA ALA A 177 -3.24 -15.25 -2.09
C ALA A 177 -3.00 -16.75 -1.92
#